data_AF-A0AAN6TJW4-F1
#
_entry.id   AF-A0AAN6TJW4-F1
#
_cell.length_a   1.000
_cell.length_b   1.000
_cell.length_c   1.000
_cell.angle_alpha   90.00
_cell.angle_beta   90.00
_cell.angle_gamma   90.00
#
_symmetry.space_group_name_H-M   'P 1'
#
loop_
_entity.id
_entity.type
_entity.pdbx_description
1 polymer ?
#
loop_
_entity_poly.entity_id
_entity_poly.type
_entity_poly.pdbx_seq_one_letter_code
_entity_poly.pdbx_strand_id
1 'polypeptide(L)'
;SFPQEIWWLVVQQLTNRLDFDGLFLCARLSRGMATLALPLLYSIHDQSPASKEYYRHPELSVRLWRSIIASALGKTLYPYCCWIKVLKLGVLYGLHTRLSYDDCTIGLWHEFAEAPLGDLCAVRSLDTRGKERSILEVGDLVLSCIRAAASHEDRRVGLASLECPVNTDRLASWVRNLSCVTSLVVEDGAVLTSDLARAIRQNCPGLRVVDTDIARDTDEGLAAFLKCLEPNTLESFIVEQMGDIAGETFKALCAHSRSLKRLELFQLERPAFETLDKLANCLALESLALGGDGKPDYPTEDECLEVVQGLVRWLQNCASLRKLELCSFPWGFKLLTQILNAPSLCLTCLNVDGLIDDFDGELYTSLSHQTRLRELTLRTGVDDFFIERDQDHLEFFDAICCCPELRELATDELFTFEDVENISKALPKLESITLVPVFADWGVGDDLLVRFSSLSNLKRLTISAFSNISAAGLLTFLENMKQDGNRCHEGLQIKMTHQDDRFRLSKEEEALVRSVLSTHFKGRLTITYREFSDDVGRWVEVNDDGEEENTDTEFTGSDFLHMLSGV
;
A
#
# COMPACT_ATOMS: atom_id res chain seq x y z
N SER A 1 10.51 13.03 45.00
CA SER A 1 10.71 12.63 43.58
C SER A 1 9.55 11.73 43.19
N PHE A 2 8.96 11.95 42.03
CA PHE A 2 7.91 11.06 41.52
C PHE A 2 8.56 9.75 41.03
N PRO A 3 7.95 8.56 41.25
CA PRO A 3 8.58 7.28 40.91
C PRO A 3 8.90 7.14 39.42
N GLN A 4 10.06 6.57 39.11
CA GLN A 4 10.56 6.44 37.74
C GLN A 4 9.72 5.44 36.92
N GLU A 5 9.13 4.46 37.59
CA GLU A 5 8.23 3.45 37.02
C GLU A 5 6.94 4.07 36.49
N ILE A 6 6.41 5.08 37.18
CA ILE A 6 5.21 5.78 36.71
C ILE A 6 5.55 6.61 35.47
N TRP A 7 6.70 7.30 35.48
CA TRP A 7 7.16 8.02 34.29
C TRP A 7 7.41 7.10 33.09
N TRP A 8 7.92 5.89 33.32
CA TRP A 8 8.04 4.88 32.27
C TRP A 8 6.68 4.53 31.65
N LEU A 9 5.65 4.26 32.48
CA LEU A 9 4.29 4.00 31.99
C LEU A 9 3.68 5.18 31.23
N VAL A 10 3.92 6.42 31.69
CA VAL A 10 3.46 7.63 31.01
C VAL A 10 4.09 7.71 29.61
N VAL A 11 5.41 7.56 29.51
CA VAL A 11 6.12 7.63 28.24
C VAL A 11 5.68 6.49 27.31
N GLN A 12 5.48 5.26 27.81
CA GLN A 12 4.91 4.17 27.01
C GLN A 12 3.51 4.50 26.46
N GLN A 13 2.66 5.14 27.28
CA GLN A 13 1.32 5.52 26.82
C GLN A 13 1.37 6.64 25.77
N LEU A 14 2.33 7.56 25.86
CA LEU A 14 2.58 8.57 24.82
C LEU A 14 3.05 7.91 23.52
N THR A 15 3.95 6.92 23.59
CA THR A 15 4.39 6.13 22.44
C THR A 15 3.23 5.39 21.77
N ASN A 16 2.36 4.73 22.55
CA ASN A 16 1.18 4.03 22.01
C ASN A 16 0.17 4.97 21.32
N ARG A 17 0.20 6.26 21.65
CA ARG A 17 -0.64 7.30 21.04
C ARG A 17 0.07 8.05 19.90
N LEU A 18 1.32 7.71 19.61
CA LEU A 18 2.19 8.43 18.67
C LEU A 18 2.33 9.93 19.02
N ASP A 19 2.33 10.26 20.31
CA ASP A 19 2.47 11.63 20.80
C ASP A 19 3.96 12.04 20.86
N PHE A 20 4.52 12.36 19.68
CA PHE A 20 5.92 12.75 19.51
C PHE A 20 6.27 14.01 20.31
N ASP A 21 5.37 15.00 20.36
CA ASP A 21 5.58 16.25 21.10
C ASP A 21 5.63 16.00 22.60
N GLY A 22 4.71 15.20 23.13
CA GLY A 22 4.71 14.78 24.53
C GLY A 22 6.01 14.07 24.92
N LEU A 23 6.46 13.12 24.09
CA LEU A 23 7.72 12.40 24.29
C LEU A 23 8.92 13.35 24.26
N PHE A 24 8.96 14.28 23.30
CA PHE A 24 10.03 15.28 23.20
C PHE A 24 10.04 16.23 24.40
N LEU A 25 8.88 16.71 24.84
CA LEU A 25 8.75 17.55 26.03
C LEU A 25 9.21 16.79 27.28
N CYS A 26 8.82 15.52 27.45
CA CYS A 26 9.32 14.67 28.53
C CYS A 26 10.85 14.58 28.50
N ALA A 27 11.45 14.34 27.34
CA ALA A 27 12.90 14.25 27.20
C ALA A 27 13.62 15.56 27.62
N ARG A 28 12.98 16.71 27.45
CA ARG A 28 13.54 18.02 27.84
C ARG A 28 13.46 18.32 29.34
N LEU A 29 12.62 17.62 30.11
CA LEU A 29 12.41 17.92 31.53
C LEU A 29 13.65 17.66 32.40
N SER A 30 14.32 16.53 32.18
CA SER A 30 15.51 16.15 32.96
C SER A 30 16.30 15.04 32.27
N ARG A 31 17.56 14.84 32.70
CA ARG A 31 18.41 13.74 32.20
C ARG A 31 17.78 12.35 32.42
N GLY A 32 17.09 12.16 33.55
CA GLY A 32 16.41 10.89 33.85
C GLY A 32 15.23 10.63 32.90
N MET A 33 14.44 11.68 32.62
CA MET A 33 13.34 11.58 31.66
C MET A 33 13.83 11.38 30.22
N ALA A 34 14.91 12.05 29.82
CA ALA A 34 15.54 11.85 28.53
C ALA A 34 15.92 10.37 28.30
N THR A 35 16.48 9.70 29.32
CA THR A 35 16.83 8.27 29.24
C THR A 35 15.62 7.35 29.07
N LEU A 36 14.42 7.77 29.49
CA LEU A 36 13.18 7.00 29.29
C LEU A 36 12.50 7.34 27.95
N ALA A 37 12.40 8.63 27.63
CA ALA A 37 11.60 9.14 26.53
C ALA A 37 12.29 9.03 25.17
N LEU A 38 13.59 9.32 25.08
CA LEU A 38 14.29 9.33 23.80
C LEU A 38 14.37 7.93 23.14
N PRO A 39 14.63 6.83 23.87
CA PRO A 39 14.61 5.51 23.25
C PRO A 39 13.26 5.18 22.63
N LEU A 40 12.16 5.54 23.32
CA LEU A 40 10.82 5.30 22.82
C LEU A 40 10.47 6.22 21.65
N LEU A 41 10.83 7.51 21.72
CA LEU A 41 10.66 8.48 20.63
C LEU A 41 11.34 8.01 19.33
N TYR A 42 12.61 7.62 19.39
CA TYR A 42 13.35 7.17 18.21
C TYR A 42 12.95 5.75 17.76
N SER A 43 12.35 4.94 18.64
CA SER A 43 11.86 3.61 18.26
C SER A 43 10.64 3.62 17.34
N ILE A 44 9.89 4.73 17.30
CA ILE A 44 8.70 4.93 16.46
C ILE A 44 8.89 6.06 15.44
N HIS A 45 10.13 6.51 15.18
CA HIS A 45 10.39 7.66 14.32
C HIS A 45 9.90 7.45 12.87
N ASP A 46 9.85 6.21 12.40
CA ASP A 46 9.34 5.82 11.08
C ASP A 46 7.84 6.10 10.93
N GLN A 47 7.12 6.23 12.06
CA GLN A 47 5.71 6.60 12.09
C GLN A 47 5.47 8.11 12.21
N SER A 48 6.54 8.89 12.32
CA SER A 48 6.43 10.36 12.42
C SER A 48 6.08 10.98 11.08
N PRO A 49 5.43 12.17 11.07
CA PRO A 49 5.23 12.94 9.84
C PRO A 49 6.55 13.23 9.10
N ALA A 50 7.65 13.39 9.85
CA ALA A 50 8.99 13.59 9.28
C ALA A 50 9.48 12.40 8.44
N SER A 51 8.96 11.19 8.66
CA SER A 51 9.30 10.00 7.87
C SER A 51 8.23 9.68 6.83
N LYS A 52 6.94 9.80 7.16
CA LYS A 52 5.83 9.43 6.26
C LYS A 52 5.53 10.49 5.21
N GLU A 53 5.71 11.75 5.54
CA GLU A 53 5.29 12.89 4.70
C GLU A 53 6.49 13.76 4.30
N TYR A 54 7.66 13.15 4.10
CA TYR A 54 8.90 13.89 3.81
C TYR A 54 8.83 14.74 2.53
N TYR A 55 7.96 14.37 1.59
CA TYR A 55 7.67 15.17 0.41
C TYR A 55 6.89 16.45 0.73
N ARG A 56 5.98 16.41 1.71
CA ARG A 56 5.15 17.57 2.11
C ARG A 56 5.85 18.47 3.13
N HIS A 57 6.66 17.86 4.01
CA HIS A 57 7.33 18.53 5.12
C HIS A 57 8.85 18.23 5.15
N PRO A 58 9.60 18.62 4.11
CA PRO A 58 11.03 18.29 3.99
C PRO A 58 11.89 18.83 5.14
N GLU A 59 11.49 19.94 5.76
CA GLU A 59 12.16 20.53 6.92
C GLU A 59 12.20 19.61 8.14
N LEU A 60 11.12 18.85 8.37
CA LEU A 60 11.05 17.90 9.48
C LEU A 60 11.96 16.69 9.20
N SER A 61 11.99 16.21 7.96
CA SER A 61 12.83 15.09 7.51
C SER A 61 14.32 15.45 7.57
N VAL A 62 14.69 16.67 7.13
CA VAL A 62 16.05 17.20 7.24
C VAL A 62 16.52 17.15 8.70
N ARG A 63 15.71 17.64 9.63
CA ARG A 63 16.07 17.66 11.07
C ARG A 63 16.17 16.26 11.66
N LEU A 64 15.27 15.36 11.29
CA LEU A 64 15.29 13.97 11.72
C LEU A 64 16.59 13.28 11.28
N TRP A 65 16.90 13.30 9.99
CA TRP A 65 18.10 12.66 9.44
C TRP A 65 19.39 13.30 9.95
N ARG A 66 19.44 14.64 10.08
CA ARG A 66 20.56 15.33 10.74
C ARG A 66 20.78 14.79 12.15
N SER A 67 19.71 14.59 12.93
CA SER A 67 19.83 14.08 14.31
C SER A 67 20.36 12.64 14.36
N ILE A 68 19.92 11.78 13.44
CA ILE A 68 20.37 10.38 13.33
C ILE A 68 21.85 10.32 12.94
N ILE A 69 22.24 11.07 11.90
CA ILE A 69 23.62 11.09 11.40
C ILE A 69 24.56 11.71 12.43
N ALA A 70 24.18 12.86 13.01
CA ALA A 70 24.96 13.49 14.09
C ALA A 70 25.13 12.56 15.29
N SER A 71 24.11 11.76 15.61
CA SER A 71 24.21 10.73 16.65
C SER A 71 25.21 9.65 16.30
N ALA A 72 25.19 9.15 15.06
CA ALA A 72 26.13 8.12 14.62
C ALA A 72 27.59 8.65 14.59
N LEU A 73 27.78 9.96 14.39
CA LEU A 73 29.07 10.66 14.53
C LEU A 73 29.48 10.95 15.99
N GLY A 74 28.66 10.59 16.97
CA GLY A 74 28.90 10.88 18.39
C GLY A 74 28.87 12.38 18.73
N LYS A 75 28.11 13.18 17.96
CA LYS A 75 27.98 14.63 18.13
C LYS A 75 26.74 15.05 18.92
N THR A 76 25.96 14.08 19.38
CA THR A 76 24.78 14.28 20.21
C THR A 76 25.05 13.85 21.65
N LEU A 77 24.24 14.34 22.59
CA LEU A 77 24.35 13.95 24.01
C LEU A 77 23.98 12.48 24.25
N TYR A 78 23.17 11.90 23.36
CA TYR A 78 22.65 10.55 23.46
C TYR A 78 22.71 9.83 22.11
N PRO A 79 22.89 8.49 22.08
CA PRO A 79 23.04 7.72 20.86
C PRO A 79 21.68 7.38 20.22
N TYR A 80 20.96 8.39 19.72
CA TYR A 80 19.65 8.26 19.06
C TYR A 80 19.60 7.14 18.00
N CYS A 81 20.64 7.05 17.18
CA CYS A 81 20.75 6.04 16.11
C CYS A 81 20.75 4.59 16.63
N CYS A 82 21.08 4.34 17.90
CA CYS A 82 21.04 3.01 18.49
C CYS A 82 19.64 2.59 18.96
N TRP A 83 18.67 3.52 18.94
CA TRP A 83 17.30 3.27 19.39
C TRP A 83 16.30 3.12 18.25
N ILE A 84 16.72 3.34 17.01
CA ILE A 84 15.88 3.14 15.83
C ILE A 84 15.51 1.67 15.67
N LYS A 85 14.27 1.41 15.25
CA LYS A 85 13.74 0.07 14.96
C LYS A 85 13.66 -0.22 13.46
N VAL A 86 13.51 0.82 12.66
CA VAL A 86 13.39 0.74 11.20
C VAL A 86 14.40 1.70 10.61
N LEU A 87 15.27 1.25 9.71
CA LEU A 87 16.21 2.12 8.99
C LEU A 87 15.77 2.24 7.54
N LYS A 88 15.03 3.32 7.22
CA LYS A 88 14.48 3.59 5.89
C LYS A 88 15.39 4.48 5.03
N LEU A 89 16.42 3.90 4.42
CA LEU A 89 17.36 4.70 3.62
C LEU A 89 16.72 5.31 2.36
N GLY A 90 15.61 4.78 1.85
CA GLY A 90 14.84 5.33 0.74
C GLY A 90 14.24 6.70 1.05
N VAL A 91 13.79 6.93 2.30
CA VAL A 91 13.34 8.27 2.74
C VAL A 91 14.47 9.29 2.63
N LEU A 92 15.70 8.91 3.02
CA LEU A 92 16.87 9.78 2.87
C LEU A 92 17.22 10.01 1.39
N TYR A 93 17.14 8.96 0.57
CA TYR A 93 17.38 9.05 -0.88
C TYR A 93 16.38 9.98 -1.57
N GLY A 94 15.08 9.83 -1.29
CA GLY A 94 14.03 10.71 -1.77
C GLY A 94 14.21 12.16 -1.30
N LEU A 95 14.62 12.36 -0.03
CA LEU A 95 14.94 13.68 0.49
C LEU A 95 16.12 14.32 -0.26
N HIS A 96 17.22 13.58 -0.48
CA HIS A 96 18.36 14.06 -1.28
C HIS A 96 17.92 14.44 -2.69
N THR A 97 17.06 13.64 -3.31
CA THR A 97 16.51 13.93 -4.64
C THR A 97 15.74 15.24 -4.65
N ARG A 98 14.83 15.45 -3.69
CA ARG A 98 14.07 16.70 -3.58
C ARG A 98 14.97 17.92 -3.35
N LEU A 99 15.91 17.83 -2.40
CA LEU A 99 16.83 18.93 -2.06
C LEU A 99 17.80 19.30 -3.20
N SER A 100 18.12 18.33 -4.07
CA SER A 100 18.98 18.56 -5.24
C SER A 100 18.25 19.29 -6.37
N TYR A 101 16.95 19.07 -6.57
CA TYR A 101 16.22 19.59 -7.74
C TYR A 101 15.56 20.96 -7.55
N ASP A 102 15.12 21.30 -6.34
CA ASP A 102 14.31 22.51 -6.12
C ASP A 102 15.17 23.68 -5.60
N ASP A 103 15.22 24.79 -6.36
CA ASP A 103 15.90 26.03 -5.96
C ASP A 103 15.31 26.64 -4.68
N CYS A 104 14.02 26.39 -4.39
CA CYS A 104 13.38 26.83 -3.15
C CYS A 104 13.91 26.06 -1.92
N THR A 105 14.51 24.89 -2.12
CA THR A 105 15.04 24.04 -1.04
C THR A 105 16.54 24.23 -0.78
N ILE A 106 17.18 25.19 -1.45
CA ILE A 106 18.60 25.52 -1.24
C ILE A 106 18.92 25.79 0.23
N GLY A 107 18.06 26.54 0.93
CA GLY A 107 18.22 26.80 2.36
C GLY A 107 18.20 25.53 3.21
N LEU A 108 17.31 24.59 2.88
CA LEU A 108 17.20 23.29 3.57
C LEU A 108 18.38 22.37 3.25
N TRP A 109 18.90 22.40 2.03
CA TRP A 109 20.14 21.69 1.71
C TRP A 109 21.32 22.23 2.50
N HIS A 110 21.45 23.56 2.62
CA HIS A 110 22.48 24.16 3.47
C HIS A 110 22.30 23.76 4.94
N GLU A 111 21.08 23.82 5.47
CA GLU A 111 20.78 23.30 6.81
C GLU A 111 21.18 21.82 6.92
N PHE A 112 20.89 20.99 5.92
CA PHE A 112 21.27 19.58 5.90
C PHE A 112 22.78 19.34 5.90
N ALA A 113 23.50 20.07 5.05
CA ALA A 113 24.95 19.97 4.87
C ALA A 113 25.77 20.73 5.93
N GLU A 114 25.14 21.49 6.83
CA GLU A 114 25.84 22.12 7.93
C GLU A 114 26.53 21.08 8.83
N ALA A 115 27.65 21.48 9.45
CA ALA A 115 28.38 20.66 10.41
C ALA A 115 27.41 20.05 11.45
N PRO A 116 27.57 18.77 11.81
CA PRO A 116 28.71 17.90 11.52
C PRO A 116 28.63 17.10 10.21
N LEU A 117 27.61 17.33 9.36
CA LEU A 117 27.34 16.51 8.18
C LEU A 117 28.10 16.94 6.92
N GLY A 118 28.79 18.09 6.96
CA GLY A 118 29.39 18.72 5.78
C GLY A 118 30.29 17.83 4.93
N ASP A 119 31.03 16.90 5.53
CA ASP A 119 31.90 15.98 4.78
C ASP A 119 31.13 14.82 4.14
N LEU A 120 30.03 14.36 4.76
CA LEU A 120 29.16 13.29 4.25
C LEU A 120 28.20 13.80 3.16
N CYS A 121 27.92 15.09 3.17
CA CYS A 121 26.96 15.75 2.27
C CYS A 121 27.63 16.80 1.39
N ALA A 122 28.96 16.73 1.24
CA ALA A 122 29.80 17.75 0.60
C ALA A 122 29.41 18.05 -0.87
N VAL A 123 28.65 17.16 -1.51
CA VAL A 123 28.25 17.29 -2.91
C VAL A 123 26.73 17.41 -2.99
N ARG A 124 26.24 18.61 -3.31
CA ARG A 124 24.89 18.79 -3.88
C ARG A 124 24.93 18.21 -5.29
N SER A 125 24.86 16.87 -5.37
CA SER A 125 24.96 16.16 -6.64
C SER A 125 23.59 16.10 -7.29
N LEU A 126 23.51 16.60 -8.53
CA LEU A 126 22.43 16.23 -9.44
C LEU A 126 22.62 14.81 -9.99
N ASP A 127 23.86 14.30 -9.99
CA ASP A 127 24.18 12.94 -10.42
C ASP A 127 23.75 11.91 -9.36
N THR A 128 22.96 10.94 -9.81
CA THR A 128 22.45 9.77 -9.07
C THR A 128 23.55 9.04 -8.31
N ARG A 129 24.74 8.85 -8.93
CA ARG A 129 25.85 8.13 -8.28
C ARG A 129 26.36 8.83 -7.02
N GLY A 130 26.36 10.15 -7.01
CA GLY A 130 26.75 10.94 -5.83
C GLY A 130 25.76 10.79 -4.68
N LYS A 131 24.46 10.71 -5.01
CA LYS A 131 23.40 10.47 -4.03
C LYS A 131 23.52 9.07 -3.44
N GLU A 132 23.57 8.05 -4.29
CA GLU A 132 23.76 6.64 -3.89
C GLU A 132 24.94 6.47 -2.95
N ARG A 133 26.10 7.05 -3.30
CA ARG A 133 27.30 7.01 -2.45
C ARG A 133 27.05 7.61 -1.06
N SER A 134 26.38 8.77 -1.00
CA SER A 134 26.07 9.42 0.27
C SER A 134 25.14 8.55 1.13
N ILE A 135 24.14 7.91 0.52
CA ILE A 135 23.25 6.96 1.20
C ILE A 135 24.02 5.78 1.76
N LEU A 136 24.92 5.18 0.98
CA LEU A 136 25.74 4.06 1.41
C LEU A 136 26.71 4.44 2.55
N GLU A 137 27.29 5.64 2.49
CA GLU A 137 28.17 6.16 3.56
C GLU A 137 27.39 6.42 4.86
N VAL A 138 26.17 6.97 4.76
CA VAL A 138 25.27 7.14 5.92
C VAL A 138 24.84 5.78 6.48
N GLY A 139 24.47 4.83 5.61
CA GLY A 139 24.13 3.46 5.99
C GLY A 139 25.26 2.77 6.75
N ASP A 140 26.48 2.81 6.20
CA ASP A 140 27.68 2.28 6.85
C ASP A 140 27.91 2.89 8.23
N LEU A 141 27.77 4.22 8.35
CA LEU A 141 27.98 4.96 9.58
C LEU A 141 26.98 4.56 10.66
N VAL A 142 25.69 4.61 10.34
CA VAL A 142 24.60 4.27 11.28
C VAL A 142 24.69 2.82 11.71
N LEU A 143 24.85 1.89 10.77
CA LEU A 143 24.95 0.47 11.07
C LEU A 143 26.24 0.11 11.82
N SER A 144 27.35 0.81 11.57
CA SER A 144 28.57 0.62 12.37
C SER A 144 28.39 1.07 13.81
N CYS A 145 27.69 2.18 14.04
CA CYS A 145 27.35 2.64 15.39
C CYS A 145 26.43 1.63 16.11
N ILE A 146 25.39 1.16 15.42
CA ILE A 146 24.48 0.11 15.91
C ILE A 146 25.24 -1.18 16.25
N ARG A 147 26.11 -1.67 15.37
CA ARG A 147 26.90 -2.89 15.60
C ARG A 147 27.87 -2.74 16.77
N ALA A 148 28.51 -1.57 16.89
CA ALA A 148 29.38 -1.29 18.04
C ALA A 148 28.58 -1.33 19.34
N ALA A 149 27.41 -0.71 19.40
CA ALA A 149 26.53 -0.76 20.56
C ALA A 149 26.08 -2.20 20.89
N ALA A 150 25.73 -2.99 19.87
CA ALA A 150 25.36 -4.40 20.03
C ALA A 150 26.50 -5.25 20.62
N SER A 151 27.75 -4.95 20.24
CA SER A 151 28.93 -5.69 20.69
C SER A 151 29.37 -5.31 22.11
N HIS A 152 29.11 -4.07 22.54
CA HIS A 152 29.59 -3.53 23.82
C HIS A 152 28.63 -3.71 25.01
N GLU A 153 27.31 -3.71 24.78
CA GLU A 153 26.35 -3.63 25.89
C GLU A 153 25.64 -4.96 26.22
N ASP A 154 25.94 -6.07 25.52
CA ASP A 154 25.14 -7.32 25.56
C ASP A 154 23.62 -7.09 25.34
N ARG A 155 23.30 -5.89 24.81
CA ARG A 155 21.96 -5.46 24.47
C ARG A 155 21.75 -5.83 23.02
N ARG A 156 20.72 -6.65 22.79
CA ARG A 156 20.14 -6.85 21.47
C ARG A 156 19.75 -5.47 20.92
N VAL A 157 20.54 -4.94 19.99
CA VAL A 157 20.16 -3.71 19.29
C VAL A 157 18.94 -4.05 18.46
N GLY A 158 17.87 -3.32 18.70
CA GLY A 158 16.55 -3.72 18.27
C GLY A 158 16.19 -3.28 16.86
N LEU A 159 17.15 -3.09 15.96
CA LEU A 159 16.84 -2.83 14.56
C LEU A 159 16.09 -4.05 14.02
N ALA A 160 14.83 -3.85 13.66
CA ALA A 160 13.88 -4.87 13.21
C ALA A 160 13.66 -4.83 11.70
N SER A 161 13.82 -3.67 11.06
CA SER A 161 13.66 -3.51 9.62
C SER A 161 14.78 -2.69 9.02
N LEU A 162 15.29 -3.13 7.87
CA LEU A 162 16.34 -2.48 7.09
C LEU A 162 15.85 -2.31 5.65
N GLU A 163 15.91 -1.09 5.15
CA GLU A 163 15.56 -0.73 3.78
C GLU A 163 16.80 -0.19 3.05
N CYS A 164 17.03 -0.65 1.83
CA CYS A 164 18.16 -0.22 1.00
C CYS A 164 17.70 0.17 -0.41
N PRO A 165 17.70 1.47 -0.76
CA PRO A 165 17.27 1.96 -2.08
C PRO A 165 18.38 1.89 -3.13
N VAL A 166 19.51 1.25 -2.83
CA VAL A 166 20.66 1.23 -3.74
C VAL A 166 21.12 -0.20 -3.91
N ASN A 167 21.38 -0.58 -5.16
CA ASN A 167 22.01 -1.85 -5.47
C ASN A 167 23.45 -1.85 -4.93
N THR A 168 23.75 -2.74 -3.98
CA THR A 168 25.06 -2.76 -3.31
C THR A 168 25.45 -4.14 -2.81
N ASP A 169 26.74 -4.45 -2.93
CA ASP A 169 27.40 -5.61 -2.31
C ASP A 169 27.56 -5.45 -0.79
N ARG A 170 27.35 -4.23 -0.27
CA ARG A 170 27.49 -3.91 1.16
C ARG A 170 26.42 -4.54 2.03
N LEU A 171 25.26 -4.90 1.48
CA LEU A 171 24.14 -5.47 2.23
C LEU A 171 24.54 -6.72 3.04
N ALA A 172 25.35 -7.60 2.47
CA ALA A 172 25.85 -8.78 3.18
C ALA A 172 26.72 -8.41 4.39
N SER A 173 27.42 -7.28 4.32
CA SER A 173 28.21 -6.74 5.44
C SER A 173 27.35 -6.02 6.48
N TRP A 174 26.24 -5.41 6.03
CA TRP A 174 25.30 -4.65 6.86
C TRP A 174 24.52 -5.56 7.79
N VAL A 175 24.05 -6.71 7.30
CA VAL A 175 23.29 -7.68 8.11
C VAL A 175 24.11 -8.35 9.21
N ARG A 176 25.43 -8.16 9.26
CA ARG A 176 26.31 -8.78 10.27
C ARG A 176 25.99 -8.28 11.68
N ASN A 177 25.85 -9.21 12.62
CA ASN A 177 25.50 -8.94 14.03
C ASN A 177 24.14 -8.25 14.25
N LEU A 178 23.21 -8.32 13.30
CA LEU A 178 21.86 -7.73 13.41
C LEU A 178 20.80 -8.78 13.74
N SER A 179 20.90 -9.40 14.92
CA SER A 179 20.04 -10.53 15.33
C SER A 179 18.55 -10.24 15.47
N CYS A 180 18.15 -8.97 15.52
CA CYS A 180 16.75 -8.56 15.67
C CYS A 180 16.05 -8.24 14.36
N VAL A 181 16.76 -8.26 13.22
CA VAL A 181 16.16 -7.93 11.93
C VAL A 181 15.15 -9.02 11.54
N THR A 182 13.92 -8.58 11.29
CA THR A 182 12.78 -9.39 10.88
C THR A 182 12.31 -9.06 9.46
N SER A 183 12.64 -7.87 8.95
CA SER A 183 12.24 -7.37 7.63
C SER A 183 13.43 -6.78 6.87
N LEU A 184 13.53 -7.12 5.59
CA LEU A 184 14.48 -6.56 4.64
C LEU A 184 13.70 -6.04 3.43
N VAL A 185 13.89 -4.77 3.10
CA VAL A 185 13.30 -4.10 1.94
C VAL A 185 14.44 -3.64 1.02
N VAL A 186 14.37 -3.95 -0.26
CA VAL A 186 15.39 -3.55 -1.25
C VAL A 186 14.72 -3.02 -2.51
N GLU A 187 15.24 -1.95 -3.10
CA GLU A 187 14.65 -1.42 -4.34
C GLU A 187 14.94 -2.34 -5.54
N ASP A 188 16.15 -2.93 -5.60
CA ASP A 188 16.57 -3.82 -6.69
C ASP A 188 16.96 -5.19 -6.14
N GLY A 189 16.15 -6.20 -6.47
CA GLY A 189 16.29 -7.60 -6.16
C GLY A 189 17.56 -8.25 -6.70
N ALA A 190 18.32 -7.62 -7.61
CA ALA A 190 19.65 -8.09 -8.00
C ALA A 190 20.65 -8.20 -6.82
N VAL A 191 20.37 -7.53 -5.69
CA VAL A 191 21.15 -7.69 -4.45
C VAL A 191 20.82 -8.98 -3.68
N LEU A 192 19.68 -9.61 -3.97
CA LEU A 192 19.19 -10.83 -3.32
C LEU A 192 19.97 -12.05 -3.85
N THR A 193 21.23 -12.12 -3.46
CA THR A 193 22.16 -13.17 -3.88
C THR A 193 22.28 -14.29 -2.84
N SER A 194 22.73 -15.47 -3.27
CA SER A 194 23.00 -16.59 -2.34
C SER A 194 23.98 -16.24 -1.21
N ASP A 195 24.90 -15.30 -1.44
CA ASP A 195 25.83 -14.80 -0.42
C ASP A 195 25.14 -13.94 0.63
N LEU A 196 24.21 -13.07 0.22
CA LEU A 196 23.36 -12.31 1.13
C LEU A 196 22.48 -13.24 1.96
N ALA A 197 21.84 -14.24 1.33
CA ALA A 197 21.03 -15.24 2.04
C ALA A 197 21.84 -15.98 3.12
N ARG A 198 23.09 -16.34 2.82
CA ARG A 198 23.99 -16.98 3.79
C ARG A 198 24.35 -16.04 4.94
N ALA A 199 24.59 -14.77 4.64
CA ALA A 199 24.85 -13.75 5.66
C ALA A 199 23.62 -13.54 6.57
N ILE A 200 22.42 -13.47 6.00
CA ILE A 200 21.15 -13.40 6.71
C ILE A 200 20.98 -14.62 7.62
N ARG A 201 21.14 -15.83 7.08
CA ARG A 201 21.00 -17.07 7.86
C ARG A 201 21.91 -17.11 9.09
N GLN A 202 23.12 -16.56 8.99
CA GLN A 202 24.07 -16.54 10.09
C GLN A 202 23.82 -15.42 11.11
N ASN A 203 23.27 -14.28 10.68
CA ASN A 203 23.26 -13.06 11.50
C ASN A 203 21.86 -12.54 11.85
N CYS A 204 20.83 -12.93 11.12
CA CYS A 204 19.44 -12.47 11.22
C CYS A 204 18.46 -13.67 11.30
N PRO A 205 18.50 -14.47 12.38
CA PRO A 205 17.67 -15.68 12.50
C PRO A 205 16.17 -15.38 12.59
N GLY A 206 15.79 -14.12 12.84
CA GLY A 206 14.40 -13.68 12.93
C GLY A 206 13.82 -13.17 11.61
N LEU A 207 14.55 -13.20 10.50
CA LEU A 207 14.07 -12.67 9.21
C LEU A 207 12.84 -13.44 8.73
N ARG A 208 11.75 -12.71 8.49
CA ARG A 208 10.44 -13.23 8.07
C ARG A 208 9.88 -12.52 6.85
N VAL A 209 10.29 -11.28 6.59
CA VAL A 209 9.75 -10.47 5.49
C VAL A 209 10.89 -10.07 4.57
N VAL A 210 10.72 -10.36 3.28
CA VAL A 210 11.55 -9.83 2.20
C VAL A 210 10.62 -9.12 1.22
N ASP A 211 10.96 -7.90 0.91
CA ASP A 211 10.20 -7.01 0.06
C ASP A 211 11.15 -6.39 -0.97
N THR A 212 10.74 -6.37 -2.23
CA THR A 212 11.54 -5.79 -3.30
C THR A 212 10.70 -5.10 -4.36
N ASP A 213 11.11 -3.88 -4.73
CA ASP A 213 10.38 -3.11 -5.73
C ASP A 213 10.62 -3.71 -7.12
N ILE A 214 11.86 -4.06 -7.46
CA ILE A 214 12.23 -4.55 -8.79
C ILE A 214 13.00 -5.87 -8.71
N ALA A 215 12.58 -6.94 -9.38
CA ALA A 215 13.33 -8.21 -9.45
C ALA A 215 14.07 -8.41 -10.79
N ARG A 216 15.15 -7.67 -11.04
CA ARG A 216 15.97 -7.79 -12.28
C ARG A 216 16.93 -8.98 -12.32
N ASP A 217 16.97 -9.81 -11.28
CA ASP A 217 17.84 -10.99 -11.26
C ASP A 217 17.25 -12.10 -12.16
N THR A 218 18.10 -13.06 -12.53
CA THR A 218 17.64 -14.26 -13.22
C THR A 218 16.78 -15.13 -12.27
N ASP A 219 15.82 -15.88 -12.80
CA ASP A 219 15.03 -16.87 -12.03
C ASP A 219 15.93 -17.75 -11.13
N GLU A 220 17.10 -18.13 -11.64
CA GLU A 220 18.08 -18.95 -10.94
C GLU A 220 18.74 -18.23 -9.76
N GLY A 221 19.06 -16.94 -9.91
CA GLY A 221 19.71 -16.12 -8.89
C GLY A 221 18.83 -15.92 -7.67
N LEU A 222 17.58 -15.53 -7.90
CA LEU A 222 16.61 -15.35 -6.84
C LEU A 222 16.20 -16.69 -6.21
N ALA A 223 16.01 -17.74 -7.02
CA ALA A 223 15.80 -19.09 -6.50
C ALA A 223 16.96 -19.54 -5.60
N ALA A 224 18.21 -19.21 -5.95
CA ALA A 224 19.39 -19.53 -5.15
C ALA A 224 19.41 -18.77 -3.82
N PHE A 225 18.98 -17.50 -3.80
CA PHE A 225 18.79 -16.74 -2.56
C PHE A 225 17.77 -17.41 -1.64
N LEU A 226 16.57 -17.68 -2.14
CA LEU A 226 15.49 -18.32 -1.37
C LEU A 226 15.92 -19.69 -0.82
N LYS A 227 16.55 -20.53 -1.65
CA LYS A 227 17.08 -21.85 -1.23
C LYS A 227 18.17 -21.76 -0.16
N CYS A 228 18.90 -20.63 -0.09
CA CYS A 228 19.99 -20.43 0.88
C CYS A 228 19.53 -19.86 2.22
N LEU A 229 18.29 -19.36 2.32
CA LEU A 229 17.67 -19.00 3.59
C LEU A 229 17.42 -20.27 4.44
N GLU A 230 17.18 -20.07 5.73
CA GLU A 230 16.77 -21.20 6.58
C GLU A 230 15.35 -21.65 6.17
N PRO A 231 15.11 -22.94 5.91
CA PRO A 231 13.80 -23.41 5.47
C PRO A 231 12.70 -23.03 6.46
N ASN A 232 11.54 -22.65 5.93
CA ASN A 232 10.37 -22.24 6.72
C ASN A 232 10.61 -21.09 7.73
N THR A 233 11.46 -20.11 7.39
CA THR A 233 11.53 -18.84 8.14
C THR A 233 10.79 -17.67 7.49
N LEU A 234 10.69 -17.66 6.16
CA LEU A 234 10.05 -16.59 5.40
C LEU A 234 8.52 -16.66 5.54
N GLU A 235 7.90 -15.59 6.03
CA GLU A 235 6.45 -15.43 6.19
C GLU A 235 5.83 -14.54 5.11
N SER A 236 6.57 -13.56 4.59
CA SER A 236 6.12 -12.64 3.55
C SER A 236 7.19 -12.47 2.48
N PHE A 237 6.78 -12.62 1.23
CA PHE A 237 7.61 -12.34 0.05
C PHE A 237 6.80 -11.46 -0.90
N ILE A 238 7.30 -10.26 -1.17
CA ILE A 238 6.63 -9.23 -1.97
C ILE A 238 7.59 -8.81 -3.08
N VAL A 239 7.07 -8.76 -4.31
CA VAL A 239 7.77 -8.24 -5.49
C VAL A 239 6.80 -7.40 -6.32
N GLU A 240 7.04 -6.10 -6.40
CA GLU A 240 6.13 -5.14 -7.05
C GLU A 240 6.32 -5.03 -8.57
N GLN A 241 7.56 -5.11 -9.05
CA GLN A 241 7.91 -5.07 -10.46
C GLN A 241 8.84 -6.24 -10.79
N MET A 242 8.36 -7.16 -11.59
CA MET A 242 9.08 -8.39 -11.93
C MET A 242 10.05 -8.21 -13.10
N GLY A 243 11.12 -9.01 -13.03
CA GLY A 243 11.89 -9.44 -14.20
C GLY A 243 11.64 -10.93 -14.46
N ASP A 244 12.68 -11.70 -14.78
CA ASP A 244 12.62 -13.09 -15.23
C ASP A 244 12.19 -14.13 -14.15
N ILE A 245 11.33 -13.80 -13.17
CA ILE A 245 10.85 -14.78 -12.18
C ILE A 245 9.97 -15.83 -12.86
N ALA A 246 10.29 -17.11 -12.64
CA ALA A 246 9.50 -18.21 -13.15
C ALA A 246 9.64 -19.45 -12.24
N GLY A 247 9.74 -20.61 -12.88
CA GLY A 247 9.54 -21.89 -12.20
C GLY A 247 10.60 -22.26 -11.18
N GLU A 248 11.85 -21.81 -11.31
CA GLU A 248 12.89 -22.12 -10.30
C GLU A 248 12.67 -21.33 -9.02
N THR A 249 12.26 -20.06 -9.11
CA THR A 249 11.88 -19.26 -7.96
C THR A 249 10.64 -19.85 -7.28
N PHE A 250 9.62 -20.25 -8.04
CA PHE A 250 8.41 -20.87 -7.46
C PHE A 250 8.71 -22.19 -6.74
N LYS A 251 9.59 -23.02 -7.28
CA LYS A 251 10.09 -24.21 -6.59
C LYS A 251 10.89 -23.84 -5.33
N ALA A 252 11.69 -22.78 -5.37
CA ALA A 252 12.46 -22.33 -4.22
C ALA A 252 11.55 -21.86 -3.07
N LEU A 253 10.46 -21.14 -3.37
CA LEU A 253 9.47 -20.71 -2.39
C LEU A 253 8.84 -21.89 -1.63
N CYS A 254 8.74 -23.07 -2.25
CA CYS A 254 8.25 -24.28 -1.57
C CYS A 254 9.11 -24.70 -0.36
N ALA A 255 10.38 -24.27 -0.28
CA ALA A 255 11.21 -24.47 0.92
C ALA A 255 10.67 -23.74 2.16
N HIS A 256 9.77 -22.77 1.95
CA HIS A 256 9.09 -21.99 2.97
C HIS A 256 7.58 -22.29 3.06
N SER A 257 7.13 -23.39 2.46
CA SER A 257 5.71 -23.80 2.37
C SER A 257 4.92 -23.78 3.68
N ARG A 258 5.57 -23.96 4.84
CA ARG A 258 4.92 -23.98 6.16
C ARG A 258 4.87 -22.63 6.86
N SER A 259 5.74 -21.70 6.47
CA SER A 259 5.85 -20.38 7.08
C SER A 259 5.28 -19.27 6.20
N LEU A 260 5.31 -19.43 4.87
CA LEU A 260 4.89 -18.42 3.91
C LEU A 260 3.38 -18.20 4.00
N LYS A 261 3.01 -17.01 4.46
CA LYS A 261 1.63 -16.56 4.70
C LYS A 261 1.19 -15.51 3.71
N ARG A 262 2.11 -14.66 3.24
CA ARG A 262 1.85 -13.59 2.28
C ARG A 262 2.78 -13.76 1.08
N LEU A 263 2.20 -13.82 -0.10
CA LEU A 263 2.93 -13.85 -1.37
C LEU A 263 2.29 -12.83 -2.31
N GLU A 264 3.07 -11.84 -2.74
CA GLU A 264 2.60 -10.78 -3.63
C GLU A 264 3.60 -10.68 -4.80
N LEU A 265 3.12 -10.94 -6.01
CA LEU A 265 3.92 -11.03 -7.23
C LEU A 265 3.19 -10.30 -8.35
N PHE A 266 3.67 -9.12 -8.73
CA PHE A 266 3.04 -8.27 -9.76
C PHE A 266 3.92 -8.16 -11.00
N GLN A 267 3.37 -7.72 -12.15
CA GLN A 267 4.10 -7.61 -13.42
C GLN A 267 4.65 -8.95 -13.96
N LEU A 268 4.00 -10.07 -13.65
CA LEU A 268 4.39 -11.40 -14.13
C LEU A 268 4.36 -11.48 -15.66
N GLU A 269 5.41 -12.08 -16.24
CA GLU A 269 5.52 -12.36 -17.68
C GLU A 269 5.08 -13.80 -18.01
N ARG A 270 4.95 -14.11 -19.30
CA ARG A 270 4.52 -15.42 -19.82
C ARG A 270 5.21 -16.65 -19.17
N PRO A 271 6.55 -16.70 -19.00
CA PRO A 271 7.22 -17.87 -18.39
C PRO A 271 6.78 -18.13 -16.94
N ALA A 272 6.39 -17.08 -16.22
CA ALA A 272 5.85 -17.20 -14.89
C ALA A 272 4.50 -17.93 -14.93
N PHE A 273 3.57 -17.46 -15.77
CA PHE A 273 2.25 -18.07 -15.92
C PHE A 273 2.29 -19.53 -16.36
N GLU A 274 3.22 -19.90 -17.23
CA GLU A 274 3.45 -21.28 -17.68
C GLU A 274 3.96 -22.22 -16.57
N THR A 275 4.32 -21.68 -15.40
CA THR A 275 4.95 -22.45 -14.32
C THR A 275 4.41 -22.17 -12.92
N LEU A 276 3.32 -21.41 -12.79
CA LEU A 276 2.69 -21.05 -11.51
C LEU A 276 2.25 -22.26 -10.67
N ASP A 277 1.93 -23.38 -11.31
CA ASP A 277 1.56 -24.64 -10.64
C ASP A 277 2.67 -25.16 -9.69
N LYS A 278 3.92 -24.75 -9.91
CA LYS A 278 5.05 -25.10 -9.05
C LYS A 278 4.94 -24.53 -7.63
N LEU A 279 4.03 -23.58 -7.38
CA LEU A 279 3.71 -23.09 -6.04
C LEU A 279 2.83 -24.05 -5.22
N ALA A 280 2.41 -25.20 -5.77
CA ALA A 280 1.44 -26.13 -5.20
C ALA A 280 1.68 -26.55 -3.72
N ASN A 281 2.92 -26.48 -3.22
CA ASN A 281 3.22 -26.84 -1.83
C ASN A 281 3.04 -25.68 -0.84
N CYS A 282 2.85 -24.44 -1.29
CA CYS A 282 2.67 -23.27 -0.43
C CYS A 282 1.23 -23.22 0.12
N LEU A 283 0.92 -24.09 1.08
CA LEU A 283 -0.43 -24.28 1.62
C LEU A 283 -0.73 -23.42 2.85
N ALA A 284 0.28 -22.80 3.46
CA ALA A 284 0.14 -21.95 4.65
C ALA A 284 -0.31 -20.50 4.32
N LEU A 285 -0.58 -20.20 3.05
CA LEU A 285 -0.95 -18.86 2.59
C LEU A 285 -2.24 -18.36 3.24
N GLU A 286 -2.18 -17.12 3.71
CA GLU A 286 -3.28 -16.31 4.23
C GLU A 286 -3.66 -15.19 3.23
N SER A 287 -2.67 -14.70 2.46
CA SER A 287 -2.79 -13.64 1.47
C SER A 287 -2.00 -13.98 0.20
N LEU A 288 -2.64 -13.86 -0.96
CA LEU A 288 -2.03 -14.07 -2.27
C LEU A 288 -2.41 -12.92 -3.20
N ALA A 289 -1.43 -12.23 -3.78
CA ALA A 289 -1.62 -11.29 -4.87
C ALA A 289 -0.79 -11.73 -6.07
N LEU A 290 -1.42 -11.86 -7.24
CA LEU A 290 -0.78 -12.20 -8.50
C LEU A 290 -1.23 -11.20 -9.55
N GLY A 291 -0.28 -10.58 -10.25
CA GLY A 291 -0.65 -9.73 -11.37
C GLY A 291 0.31 -9.81 -12.54
N GLY A 292 -0.24 -9.68 -13.75
CA GLY A 292 0.51 -9.60 -15.00
C GLY A 292 1.06 -8.20 -15.26
N ASP A 293 1.96 -8.10 -16.24
CA ASP A 293 2.47 -6.85 -16.84
C ASP A 293 1.48 -6.09 -17.76
N GLY A 294 0.25 -6.58 -17.94
CA GLY A 294 -0.79 -5.99 -18.80
C GLY A 294 -0.53 -6.11 -20.31
N LYS A 295 0.51 -6.85 -20.75
CA LYS A 295 0.83 -7.01 -22.17
C LYS A 295 0.00 -8.11 -22.83
N PRO A 296 -0.30 -8.04 -24.14
CA PRO A 296 -1.16 -9.02 -24.81
C PRO A 296 -0.52 -10.41 -25.06
N ASP A 297 0.76 -10.62 -24.71
CA ASP A 297 1.49 -11.88 -24.97
C ASP A 297 1.38 -12.89 -23.81
N TYR A 298 0.18 -13.06 -23.26
CA TYR A 298 -0.07 -14.09 -22.26
C TYR A 298 -0.38 -15.45 -22.90
N PRO A 299 -0.05 -16.54 -22.20
CA PRO A 299 -0.43 -17.86 -22.67
C PRO A 299 -1.95 -18.00 -22.62
N THR A 300 -2.52 -18.62 -23.65
CA THR A 300 -3.94 -18.95 -23.66
C THR A 300 -4.24 -20.07 -22.67
N GLU A 301 -5.49 -20.19 -22.21
CA GLU A 301 -5.89 -21.29 -21.33
C GLU A 301 -5.56 -22.66 -21.94
N ASP A 302 -5.82 -22.86 -23.23
CA ASP A 302 -5.55 -24.12 -23.93
C ASP A 302 -4.05 -24.48 -23.92
N GLU A 303 -3.17 -23.48 -23.98
CA GLU A 303 -1.72 -23.67 -23.87
C GLU A 303 -1.28 -24.08 -22.46
N CYS A 304 -2.00 -23.61 -21.43
CA CYS A 304 -1.65 -23.77 -20.02
C CYS A 304 -2.65 -24.63 -19.22
N LEU A 305 -3.49 -25.45 -19.85
CA LEU A 305 -4.60 -26.15 -19.20
C LEU A 305 -4.18 -26.95 -17.94
N GLU A 306 -3.07 -27.67 -18.01
CA GLU A 306 -2.53 -28.43 -16.88
C GLU A 306 -2.08 -27.53 -15.73
N VAL A 307 -1.52 -26.36 -16.04
CA VAL A 307 -1.08 -25.35 -15.08
C VAL A 307 -2.29 -24.71 -14.41
N VAL A 308 -3.32 -24.33 -15.17
CA VAL A 308 -4.58 -23.79 -14.66
C VAL A 308 -5.24 -24.79 -13.72
N GLN A 309 -5.38 -26.05 -14.12
CA GLN A 309 -5.92 -27.11 -13.26
C GLN A 309 -5.05 -27.35 -12.02
N GLY A 310 -3.72 -27.26 -12.16
CA GLY A 310 -2.77 -27.29 -11.05
C GLY A 310 -3.03 -26.17 -10.04
N LEU A 311 -3.22 -24.93 -10.54
CA LEU A 311 -3.50 -23.76 -9.72
C LEU A 311 -4.85 -23.88 -9.00
N VAL A 312 -5.91 -24.30 -9.68
CA VAL A 312 -7.22 -24.55 -9.07
C VAL A 312 -7.08 -25.52 -7.90
N ARG A 313 -6.42 -26.68 -8.11
CA ARG A 313 -6.21 -27.66 -7.04
C ARG A 313 -5.36 -27.09 -5.90
N TRP A 314 -4.35 -26.28 -6.20
CA TRP A 314 -3.51 -25.67 -5.17
C TRP A 314 -4.31 -24.68 -4.31
N LEU A 315 -5.02 -23.73 -4.91
CA LEU A 315 -5.79 -22.72 -4.19
C LEU A 315 -6.94 -23.33 -3.38
N GLN A 316 -7.62 -24.35 -3.91
CA GLN A 316 -8.66 -25.09 -3.17
C GLN A 316 -8.11 -25.79 -1.90
N ASN A 317 -6.82 -26.14 -1.89
CA ASN A 317 -6.14 -26.73 -0.73
C ASN A 317 -5.57 -25.70 0.25
N CYS A 318 -5.57 -24.40 -0.10
CA CYS A 318 -5.12 -23.33 0.78
C CYS A 318 -6.21 -22.93 1.78
N ALA A 319 -6.50 -23.80 2.76
CA ALA A 319 -7.58 -23.60 3.74
C ALA A 319 -7.44 -22.34 4.62
N SER A 320 -6.23 -21.77 4.70
CA SER A 320 -5.94 -20.54 5.43
C SER A 320 -6.10 -19.28 4.59
N LEU A 321 -6.31 -19.39 3.28
CA LEU A 321 -6.36 -18.24 2.37
C LEU A 321 -7.60 -17.39 2.69
N ARG A 322 -7.38 -16.09 2.92
CA ARG A 322 -8.42 -15.11 3.26
C ARG A 322 -8.42 -13.89 2.35
N LYS A 323 -7.29 -13.60 1.71
CA LYS A 323 -7.14 -12.49 0.78
C LYS A 323 -6.61 -13.02 -0.55
N LEU A 324 -7.31 -12.70 -1.62
CA LEU A 324 -6.91 -13.01 -2.98
C LEU A 324 -6.99 -11.75 -3.84
N GLU A 325 -5.92 -11.46 -4.55
CA GLU A 325 -5.80 -10.33 -5.46
C GLU A 325 -5.28 -10.81 -6.82
N LEU A 326 -6.01 -10.48 -7.88
CA LEU A 326 -5.67 -10.79 -9.27
C LEU A 326 -5.72 -9.51 -10.11
N CYS A 327 -4.59 -9.10 -10.67
CA CYS A 327 -4.49 -7.87 -11.48
C CYS A 327 -3.94 -8.18 -12.88
N SER A 328 -4.62 -7.84 -13.96
CA SER A 328 -4.14 -8.18 -15.32
C SER A 328 -3.80 -9.67 -15.46
N PHE A 329 -4.57 -10.51 -14.79
CA PHE A 329 -4.32 -11.94 -14.69
C PHE A 329 -4.99 -12.65 -15.87
N PRO A 330 -4.25 -13.42 -16.68
CA PRO A 330 -4.84 -14.21 -17.76
C PRO A 330 -5.74 -15.30 -17.18
N TRP A 331 -6.85 -15.64 -17.85
CA TRP A 331 -7.79 -16.71 -17.42
C TRP A 331 -8.31 -16.55 -15.97
N GLY A 332 -8.39 -15.30 -15.48
CA GLY A 332 -8.77 -14.97 -14.12
C GLY A 332 -10.23 -15.28 -13.80
N PHE A 333 -11.16 -15.05 -14.73
CA PHE A 333 -12.58 -15.34 -14.53
C PHE A 333 -12.78 -16.84 -14.30
N LYS A 334 -12.23 -17.66 -15.20
CA LYS A 334 -12.35 -19.14 -15.12
C LYS A 334 -11.69 -19.72 -13.88
N LEU A 335 -10.54 -19.19 -13.47
CA LEU A 335 -9.88 -19.57 -12.22
C LEU A 335 -10.81 -19.30 -11.03
N LEU A 336 -11.33 -18.08 -10.94
CA LEU A 336 -12.20 -17.63 -9.86
C LEU A 336 -13.49 -18.47 -9.77
N THR A 337 -14.17 -18.71 -10.90
CA THR A 337 -15.37 -19.57 -10.95
C THR A 337 -15.11 -20.95 -10.33
N GLN A 338 -13.96 -21.56 -10.60
CA GLN A 338 -13.64 -22.89 -10.08
C GLN A 338 -13.22 -22.89 -8.60
N ILE A 339 -12.49 -21.87 -8.14
CA ILE A 339 -11.99 -21.85 -6.76
C ILE A 339 -13.04 -21.33 -5.76
N LEU A 340 -13.90 -20.39 -6.16
CA LEU A 340 -14.91 -19.81 -5.27
C LEU A 340 -16.06 -20.79 -4.97
N ASN A 341 -16.27 -21.76 -5.85
CA ASN A 341 -17.20 -22.88 -5.62
C ASN A 341 -16.69 -23.92 -4.62
N ALA A 342 -15.40 -23.87 -4.23
CA ALA A 342 -14.86 -24.82 -3.28
C ALA A 342 -15.25 -24.44 -1.84
N PRO A 343 -15.87 -25.36 -1.06
CA PRO A 343 -16.33 -25.06 0.30
C PRO A 343 -15.18 -24.86 1.30
N SER A 344 -13.96 -25.26 0.95
CA SER A 344 -12.76 -25.06 1.77
C SER A 344 -12.26 -23.61 1.76
N LEU A 345 -12.58 -22.84 0.71
CA LEU A 345 -12.12 -21.49 0.52
C LEU A 345 -13.17 -20.50 1.07
N CYS A 346 -12.76 -19.66 2.02
CA CYS A 346 -13.61 -18.65 2.62
C CYS A 346 -12.86 -17.32 2.61
N LEU A 347 -13.02 -16.56 1.53
CA LEU A 347 -12.35 -15.28 1.38
C LEU A 347 -13.02 -14.20 2.25
N THR A 348 -12.19 -13.28 2.73
CA THR A 348 -12.62 -12.04 3.40
C THR A 348 -12.32 -10.82 2.54
N CYS A 349 -11.36 -10.91 1.64
CA CYS A 349 -10.98 -9.88 0.67
C CYS A 349 -10.76 -10.54 -0.69
N LEU A 350 -11.42 -10.00 -1.71
CA LEU A 350 -11.25 -10.37 -3.11
C LEU A 350 -11.03 -9.09 -3.90
N ASN A 351 -9.86 -8.95 -4.52
CA ASN A 351 -9.54 -7.86 -5.44
C ASN A 351 -9.29 -8.45 -6.83
N VAL A 352 -10.03 -7.98 -7.81
CA VAL A 352 -9.93 -8.42 -9.21
C VAL A 352 -9.93 -7.17 -10.07
N ASP A 353 -8.87 -7.00 -10.84
CA ASP A 353 -8.63 -5.80 -11.62
C ASP A 353 -8.09 -6.11 -13.02
N GLY A 354 -8.77 -5.62 -14.06
CA GLY A 354 -8.32 -5.67 -15.45
C GLY A 354 -8.06 -7.08 -15.97
N LEU A 355 -8.99 -8.02 -15.75
CA LEU A 355 -8.88 -9.38 -16.28
C LEU A 355 -8.88 -9.37 -17.82
N ILE A 356 -8.13 -10.31 -18.41
CA ILE A 356 -7.79 -10.30 -19.85
C ILE A 356 -8.61 -11.36 -20.63
N ASP A 357 -9.32 -12.23 -19.92
CA ASP A 357 -10.14 -13.30 -20.49
C ASP A 357 -11.61 -12.93 -20.66
N ASP A 358 -12.30 -13.68 -21.51
CA ASP A 358 -13.74 -13.53 -21.75
C ASP A 358 -14.51 -13.68 -20.44
N PHE A 359 -15.45 -12.77 -20.20
CA PHE A 359 -16.29 -12.78 -19.03
C PHE A 359 -17.12 -14.08 -18.94
N ASP A 360 -17.17 -14.67 -17.74
CA ASP A 360 -17.94 -15.88 -17.43
C ASP A 360 -18.98 -15.56 -16.35
N GLY A 361 -20.26 -15.53 -16.72
CA GLY A 361 -21.38 -15.27 -15.80
C GLY A 361 -21.46 -16.25 -14.63
N GLU A 362 -20.88 -17.45 -14.75
CA GLU A 362 -20.79 -18.41 -13.64
C GLU A 362 -19.95 -17.87 -12.46
N LEU A 363 -19.10 -16.86 -12.68
CA LEU A 363 -18.36 -16.19 -11.62
C LEU A 363 -19.30 -15.60 -10.57
N TYR A 364 -20.36 -14.91 -10.98
CA TYR A 364 -21.29 -14.25 -10.05
C TYR A 364 -22.03 -15.28 -9.19
N THR A 365 -22.48 -16.37 -9.81
CA THR A 365 -23.05 -17.49 -9.06
C THR A 365 -22.07 -18.03 -8.03
N SER A 366 -20.79 -18.16 -8.39
CA SER A 366 -19.73 -18.65 -7.50
C SER A 366 -19.40 -17.66 -6.36
N LEU A 367 -19.46 -16.35 -6.65
CA LEU A 367 -19.26 -15.28 -5.69
C LEU A 367 -20.34 -15.26 -4.61
N SER A 368 -21.59 -15.58 -4.98
CA SER A 368 -22.72 -15.64 -4.03
C SER A 368 -22.51 -16.60 -2.86
N HIS A 369 -21.62 -17.60 -3.02
CA HIS A 369 -21.26 -18.55 -1.97
C HIS A 369 -20.31 -17.95 -0.91
N GLN A 370 -19.67 -16.82 -1.19
CA GLN A 370 -18.67 -16.18 -0.32
C GLN A 370 -19.31 -15.25 0.73
N THR A 371 -20.12 -15.83 1.61
CA THR A 371 -20.88 -15.09 2.66
C THR A 371 -20.03 -14.35 3.70
N ARG A 372 -18.72 -14.63 3.78
CA ARG A 372 -17.77 -14.01 4.73
C ARG A 372 -16.98 -12.85 4.14
N LEU A 373 -17.21 -12.54 2.87
CA LEU A 373 -16.52 -11.48 2.16
C LEU A 373 -16.80 -10.12 2.83
N ARG A 374 -15.74 -9.34 3.05
CA ARG A 374 -15.79 -8.01 3.66
C ARG A 374 -15.34 -6.92 2.70
N GLU A 375 -14.40 -7.24 1.83
CA GLU A 375 -13.84 -6.36 0.83
C GLU A 375 -14.00 -7.04 -0.54
N LEU A 376 -14.66 -6.36 -1.46
CA LEU A 376 -14.81 -6.79 -2.85
C LEU A 376 -14.42 -5.63 -3.76
N THR A 377 -13.38 -5.83 -4.55
CA THR A 377 -13.07 -5.00 -5.71
C THR A 377 -13.20 -5.88 -6.94
N LEU A 378 -14.11 -5.51 -7.85
CA LEU A 378 -14.26 -6.16 -9.14
C LEU A 378 -14.25 -5.08 -10.21
N ARG A 379 -13.14 -5.00 -10.94
CA ARG A 379 -12.95 -4.14 -12.10
C ARG A 379 -12.54 -5.02 -13.26
N THR A 380 -13.41 -5.16 -14.23
CA THR A 380 -13.25 -6.14 -15.32
C THR A 380 -12.54 -5.51 -16.51
N GLY A 381 -12.65 -4.19 -16.71
CA GLY A 381 -11.94 -3.47 -17.79
C GLY A 381 -12.32 -3.91 -19.20
N VAL A 382 -13.41 -4.67 -19.36
CA VAL A 382 -13.91 -5.12 -20.67
C VAL A 382 -14.78 -4.02 -21.26
N ASP A 383 -14.54 -3.70 -22.54
CA ASP A 383 -15.21 -2.63 -23.30
C ASP A 383 -16.74 -2.83 -23.50
N ASP A 384 -17.32 -3.95 -23.04
CA ASP A 384 -18.70 -4.38 -23.33
C ASP A 384 -19.62 -4.43 -22.08
N PHE A 385 -19.30 -3.71 -21.00
CA PHE A 385 -20.15 -3.74 -19.80
C PHE A 385 -21.47 -2.95 -19.90
N PHE A 386 -22.44 -3.37 -19.08
CA PHE A 386 -23.88 -3.35 -19.34
C PHE A 386 -24.49 -1.95 -19.45
N ILE A 387 -24.63 -1.46 -20.68
CA ILE A 387 -25.36 -0.22 -20.99
C ILE A 387 -26.86 -0.36 -20.64
N GLU A 388 -27.36 -1.59 -20.54
CA GLU A 388 -28.74 -1.92 -20.16
C GLU A 388 -28.73 -2.98 -19.05
N ARG A 389 -29.71 -2.93 -18.13
CA ARG A 389 -29.92 -3.94 -17.08
C ARG A 389 -30.21 -5.31 -17.70
N ASP A 390 -29.16 -6.01 -18.05
CA ASP A 390 -29.23 -7.33 -18.64
C ASP A 390 -29.11 -8.43 -17.58
N GLN A 391 -29.02 -9.67 -18.03
CA GLN A 391 -29.01 -10.81 -17.13
C GLN A 391 -27.75 -10.84 -16.26
N ASP A 392 -26.61 -10.44 -16.80
CA ASP A 392 -25.33 -10.49 -16.11
C ASP A 392 -25.24 -9.37 -15.06
N HIS A 393 -25.77 -8.16 -15.35
CA HIS A 393 -25.97 -7.10 -14.35
C HIS A 393 -26.79 -7.63 -13.17
N LEU A 394 -27.93 -8.26 -13.44
CA LEU A 394 -28.80 -8.82 -12.39
C LEU A 394 -28.08 -9.86 -11.53
N GLU A 395 -27.34 -10.77 -12.17
CA GLU A 395 -26.59 -11.82 -11.49
C GLU A 395 -25.46 -11.27 -10.62
N PHE A 396 -24.76 -10.22 -11.07
CA PHE A 396 -23.75 -9.52 -10.28
C PHE A 396 -24.34 -8.93 -8.99
N PHE A 397 -25.44 -8.17 -9.10
CA PHE A 397 -26.06 -7.53 -7.95
C PHE A 397 -26.67 -8.54 -6.98
N ASP A 398 -27.27 -9.63 -7.48
CA ASP A 398 -27.76 -10.73 -6.66
C ASP A 398 -26.62 -11.42 -5.91
N ALA A 399 -25.46 -11.62 -6.57
CA ALA A 399 -24.27 -12.18 -5.95
C ALA A 399 -23.74 -11.29 -4.82
N ILE A 400 -23.63 -9.98 -5.05
CA ILE A 400 -23.21 -9.01 -4.02
C ILE A 400 -24.18 -9.03 -2.84
N CYS A 401 -25.49 -9.06 -3.09
CA CYS A 401 -26.51 -9.10 -2.03
C CYS A 401 -26.41 -10.37 -1.17
N CYS A 402 -25.74 -11.43 -1.65
CA CYS A 402 -25.48 -12.66 -0.89
C CYS A 402 -24.24 -12.56 0.04
N CYS A 403 -23.54 -11.43 0.09
CA CYS A 403 -22.37 -11.19 0.94
C CYS A 403 -22.69 -10.26 2.13
N PRO A 404 -23.44 -10.69 3.16
CA PRO A 404 -23.98 -9.81 4.21
C PRO A 404 -22.90 -9.17 5.13
N GLU A 405 -21.68 -9.69 5.11
CA GLU A 405 -20.54 -9.14 5.87
C GLU A 405 -19.76 -8.07 5.09
N LEU A 406 -20.18 -7.73 3.87
CA LEU A 406 -19.50 -6.75 3.01
C LEU A 406 -19.47 -5.36 3.66
N ARG A 407 -18.28 -4.78 3.68
CA ARG A 407 -17.98 -3.45 4.22
C ARG A 407 -17.44 -2.52 3.16
N GLU A 408 -16.71 -3.05 2.20
CA GLU A 408 -16.09 -2.27 1.12
C GLU A 408 -16.43 -2.89 -0.22
N LEU A 409 -17.01 -2.08 -1.10
CA LEU A 409 -17.36 -2.45 -2.47
C LEU A 409 -16.73 -1.44 -3.43
N ALA A 410 -15.93 -1.94 -4.37
CA ALA A 410 -15.42 -1.17 -5.49
C ALA A 410 -15.78 -1.87 -6.79
N THR A 411 -16.37 -1.15 -7.72
CA THR A 411 -16.80 -1.69 -9.01
C THR A 411 -16.79 -0.64 -10.11
N ASP A 412 -16.58 -1.09 -11.34
CA ASP A 412 -16.81 -0.35 -12.58
C ASP A 412 -18.28 -0.39 -13.05
N GLU A 413 -19.13 -1.25 -12.45
CA GLU A 413 -20.56 -1.32 -12.73
C GLU A 413 -21.34 -0.11 -12.18
N LEU A 414 -22.28 0.39 -13.00
CA LEU A 414 -23.18 1.45 -12.60
C LEU A 414 -24.41 0.90 -11.88
N PHE A 415 -24.79 1.56 -10.78
CA PHE A 415 -25.95 1.16 -9.99
C PHE A 415 -27.23 1.74 -10.58
N THR A 416 -28.26 0.91 -10.75
CA THR A 416 -29.63 1.41 -10.93
C THR A 416 -30.25 1.78 -9.57
N PHE A 417 -31.39 2.46 -9.60
CA PHE A 417 -32.11 2.80 -8.37
C PHE A 417 -32.57 1.56 -7.59
N GLU A 418 -32.96 0.50 -8.29
CA GLU A 418 -33.40 -0.74 -7.65
C GLU A 418 -32.22 -1.46 -6.97
N ASP A 419 -31.03 -1.40 -7.58
CA ASP A 419 -29.82 -2.02 -7.03
C ASP A 419 -29.43 -1.39 -5.69
N VAL A 420 -29.43 -0.06 -5.61
CA VAL A 420 -29.13 0.65 -4.35
C VAL A 420 -30.16 0.31 -3.26
N GLU A 421 -31.44 0.20 -3.62
CA GLU A 421 -32.49 -0.20 -2.67
C GLU A 421 -32.29 -1.64 -2.18
N ASN A 422 -31.91 -2.57 -3.04
CA ASN A 422 -31.66 -3.96 -2.67
C ASN A 422 -30.40 -4.08 -1.80
N ILE A 423 -29.31 -3.41 -2.19
CA ILE A 423 -28.06 -3.36 -1.43
C ILE A 423 -28.27 -2.75 -0.06
N SER A 424 -29.06 -1.69 0.07
CA SER A 424 -29.35 -1.06 1.36
C SER A 424 -30.01 -2.01 2.37
N LYS A 425 -30.78 -2.99 1.87
CA LYS A 425 -31.44 -4.01 2.68
C LYS A 425 -30.53 -5.21 2.94
N ALA A 426 -29.80 -5.65 1.92
CA ALA A 426 -28.97 -6.86 1.96
C ALA A 426 -27.63 -6.66 2.67
N LEU A 427 -27.04 -5.45 2.56
CA LEU A 427 -25.69 -5.12 3.03
C LEU A 427 -25.72 -4.05 4.14
N PRO A 428 -26.22 -4.38 5.34
CA PRO A 428 -26.33 -3.41 6.43
C PRO A 428 -24.96 -2.95 6.96
N LYS A 429 -23.88 -3.70 6.68
CA LYS A 429 -22.52 -3.41 7.16
C LYS A 429 -21.68 -2.61 6.16
N LEU A 430 -22.23 -2.23 5.02
CA LEU A 430 -21.49 -1.52 3.98
C LEU A 430 -21.04 -0.13 4.47
N GLU A 431 -19.73 0.08 4.53
CA GLU A 431 -19.07 1.30 5.01
C GLU A 431 -18.46 2.13 3.88
N SER A 432 -18.05 1.50 2.76
CA SER A 432 -17.34 2.13 1.66
C SER A 432 -17.89 1.68 0.30
N ILE A 433 -18.18 2.64 -0.57
CA ILE A 433 -18.50 2.41 -1.99
C ILE A 433 -17.53 3.22 -2.85
N THR A 434 -16.93 2.56 -3.83
CA THR A 434 -16.09 3.18 -4.87
C THR A 434 -16.63 2.84 -6.24
N LEU A 435 -16.97 3.86 -7.02
CA LEU A 435 -17.46 3.74 -8.40
C LEU A 435 -16.36 4.17 -9.35
N VAL A 436 -15.93 3.30 -10.27
CA VAL A 436 -14.88 3.61 -11.25
C VAL A 436 -15.35 3.19 -12.66
N PRO A 437 -16.41 3.81 -13.21
CA PRO A 437 -16.91 3.44 -14.51
C PRO A 437 -15.94 3.83 -15.62
N VAL A 438 -15.84 2.97 -16.63
CA VAL A 438 -14.88 3.10 -17.75
C VAL A 438 -15.36 4.13 -18.79
N PHE A 439 -16.66 4.41 -18.87
CA PHE A 439 -17.23 5.27 -19.93
C PHE A 439 -17.55 6.70 -19.48
N ALA A 440 -17.07 7.66 -20.27
CA ALA A 440 -17.19 9.10 -20.01
C ALA A 440 -18.60 9.69 -20.21
N ASP A 441 -19.53 8.95 -20.84
CA ASP A 441 -20.81 9.51 -21.30
C ASP A 441 -21.99 9.23 -20.35
N TRP A 442 -21.82 8.35 -19.37
CA TRP A 442 -22.84 7.98 -18.38
C TRP A 442 -22.38 8.38 -17.00
N GLY A 443 -23.01 9.41 -16.46
CA GLY A 443 -22.58 10.02 -15.20
C GLY A 443 -23.44 9.67 -14.00
N VAL A 444 -22.82 9.68 -12.82
CA VAL A 444 -23.53 9.65 -11.54
C VAL A 444 -24.14 11.03 -11.30
N GLY A 445 -25.46 11.09 -11.18
CA GLY A 445 -26.21 12.32 -10.90
C GLY A 445 -26.86 12.38 -9.52
N ASP A 446 -27.48 13.53 -9.25
CA ASP A 446 -28.14 13.82 -7.96
C ASP A 446 -29.14 12.74 -7.54
N ASP A 447 -29.90 12.19 -8.48
CA ASP A 447 -30.91 11.17 -8.18
C ASP A 447 -30.29 9.90 -7.60
N LEU A 448 -29.19 9.40 -8.18
CA LEU A 448 -28.49 8.23 -7.68
C LEU A 448 -27.77 8.55 -6.36
N LEU A 449 -27.13 9.71 -6.27
CA LEU A 449 -26.47 10.18 -5.06
C LEU A 449 -27.42 10.18 -3.86
N VAL A 450 -28.62 10.75 -4.02
CA VAL A 450 -29.62 10.81 -2.96
C VAL A 450 -30.06 9.41 -2.53
N ARG A 451 -30.04 8.40 -3.41
CA ARG A 451 -30.40 7.01 -3.03
C ARG A 451 -29.35 6.33 -2.17
N PHE A 452 -28.07 6.69 -2.29
CA PHE A 452 -27.05 6.21 -1.36
C PHE A 452 -27.31 6.65 0.09
N SER A 453 -28.16 7.66 0.31
CA SER A 453 -28.61 8.01 1.67
C SER A 453 -29.44 6.92 2.36
N SER A 454 -29.82 5.85 1.66
CA SER A 454 -30.47 4.66 2.23
C SER A 454 -29.51 3.69 2.90
N LEU A 455 -28.20 3.85 2.70
CA LEU A 455 -27.17 3.01 3.32
C LEU A 455 -26.97 3.41 4.78
N SER A 456 -26.99 2.43 5.69
CA SER A 456 -27.06 2.69 7.13
C SER A 456 -25.72 2.96 7.82
N ASN A 457 -24.61 2.54 7.21
CA ASN A 457 -23.26 2.64 7.80
C ASN A 457 -22.24 3.26 6.84
N LEU A 458 -22.69 3.92 5.78
CA LEU A 458 -21.81 4.54 4.80
C LEU A 458 -20.93 5.62 5.45
N LYS A 459 -19.62 5.47 5.27
CA LYS A 459 -18.56 6.38 5.74
C LYS A 459 -17.68 6.87 4.60
N ARG A 460 -17.59 6.16 3.48
CA ARG A 460 -16.80 6.57 2.32
C ARG A 460 -17.58 6.37 1.04
N LEU A 461 -17.70 7.43 0.25
CA LEU A 461 -18.25 7.41 -1.10
C LEU A 461 -17.22 8.03 -2.04
N THR A 462 -16.65 7.21 -2.92
CA THR A 462 -15.72 7.63 -3.95
C THR A 462 -16.38 7.46 -5.31
N ILE A 463 -16.53 8.55 -6.05
CA ILE A 463 -17.09 8.56 -7.40
C ILE A 463 -15.95 8.98 -8.32
N SER A 464 -15.27 8.00 -8.90
CA SER A 464 -14.22 8.20 -9.91
C SER A 464 -14.80 8.08 -11.32
N ALA A 465 -15.91 8.77 -11.54
CA ALA A 465 -16.78 8.67 -12.70
C ALA A 465 -17.08 10.06 -13.26
N PHE A 466 -17.47 10.14 -14.53
CA PHE A 466 -18.19 11.32 -14.98
C PHE A 466 -19.37 11.58 -14.02
N SER A 467 -19.50 12.80 -13.53
CA SER A 467 -20.53 13.12 -12.54
C SER A 467 -21.12 14.49 -12.80
N ASN A 468 -22.45 14.56 -12.70
CA ASN A 468 -23.26 15.77 -12.85
C ASN A 468 -23.97 16.10 -11.54
N ILE A 469 -23.24 15.97 -10.43
CA ILE A 469 -23.75 16.18 -9.08
C ILE A 469 -23.78 17.66 -8.76
N SER A 470 -24.92 18.21 -8.35
CA SER A 470 -25.05 19.59 -7.96
C SER A 470 -24.82 19.80 -6.45
N ALA A 471 -24.54 21.05 -6.05
CA ALA A 471 -24.52 21.42 -4.63
C ALA A 471 -25.85 21.11 -3.92
N ALA A 472 -26.97 21.29 -4.61
CA ALA A 472 -28.30 20.98 -4.07
C ALA A 472 -28.50 19.47 -3.86
N GLY A 473 -28.00 18.64 -4.78
CA GLY A 473 -28.01 17.18 -4.64
C GLY A 473 -27.19 16.71 -3.44
N LEU A 474 -25.97 17.23 -3.28
CA LEU A 474 -25.11 16.95 -2.12
C LEU A 474 -25.79 17.33 -0.80
N LEU A 475 -26.36 18.54 -0.72
CA LEU A 475 -27.06 18.99 0.49
C LEU A 475 -28.29 18.13 0.79
N THR A 476 -29.04 17.72 -0.24
CA THR A 476 -30.20 16.82 -0.09
C THR A 476 -29.78 15.45 0.42
N PHE A 477 -28.71 14.89 -0.14
CA PHE A 477 -28.10 13.64 0.33
C PHE A 477 -27.69 13.72 1.80
N LEU A 478 -26.97 14.79 2.20
CA LEU A 478 -26.51 14.98 3.58
C LEU A 478 -27.66 15.20 4.57
N GLU A 479 -28.71 15.92 4.17
CA GLU A 479 -29.89 16.13 5.00
C GLU A 479 -30.65 14.80 5.21
N ASN A 480 -30.80 13.98 4.17
CA ASN A 480 -31.41 12.65 4.30
C ASN A 480 -30.61 11.73 5.24
N MET A 481 -29.28 11.75 5.13
CA MET A 481 -28.37 11.00 6.00
C MET A 481 -28.48 11.43 7.47
N LYS A 482 -28.79 12.71 7.72
CA LYS A 482 -28.94 13.28 9.06
C LYS A 482 -30.27 12.93 9.72
N GLN A 483 -31.35 12.82 8.93
CA GLN A 483 -32.71 12.59 9.45
C GLN A 483 -32.88 11.19 10.05
N ASP A 484 -32.05 10.23 9.66
CA ASP A 484 -32.12 8.85 10.15
C ASP A 484 -31.19 8.63 11.35
N GLY A 485 -31.66 9.06 12.53
CA GLY A 485 -30.89 9.09 13.79
C GLY A 485 -30.40 7.75 14.35
N ASN A 486 -30.69 6.62 13.70
CA ASN A 486 -30.19 5.29 14.06
C ASN A 486 -28.89 4.90 13.32
N ARG A 487 -28.37 5.75 12.44
CA ARG A 487 -27.26 5.43 11.55
C ARG A 487 -25.92 6.04 12.00
N CYS A 488 -24.83 5.34 11.69
CA CYS A 488 -23.48 5.74 12.10
C CYS A 488 -22.69 6.26 10.89
N HIS A 489 -22.77 7.57 10.65
CA HIS A 489 -22.10 8.27 9.54
C HIS A 489 -20.92 9.14 10.01
N GLU A 490 -20.43 8.91 11.24
CA GLU A 490 -19.30 9.68 11.76
C GLU A 490 -18.04 9.42 10.93
N GLY A 491 -17.38 10.50 10.52
CA GLY A 491 -16.21 10.49 9.66
C GLY A 491 -16.51 10.38 8.16
N LEU A 492 -17.73 10.72 7.69
CA LEU A 492 -18.12 10.61 6.28
C LEU A 492 -17.15 11.34 5.33
N GLN A 493 -16.61 10.61 4.35
CA GLN A 493 -15.74 11.13 3.30
C GLN A 493 -16.43 10.99 1.94
N ILE A 494 -16.50 12.09 1.21
CA ILE A 494 -17.01 12.12 -0.16
C ILE A 494 -15.87 12.58 -1.05
N LYS A 495 -15.46 11.71 -1.98
CA LYS A 495 -14.47 12.03 -3.01
C LYS A 495 -15.14 11.91 -4.36
N MET A 496 -15.11 12.98 -5.14
CA MET A 496 -15.59 12.99 -6.53
C MET A 496 -14.40 13.35 -7.40
N THR A 497 -14.08 12.49 -8.36
CA THR A 497 -13.12 12.81 -9.41
C THR A 497 -13.84 12.81 -10.75
N HIS A 498 -13.37 13.62 -11.70
CA HIS A 498 -14.00 13.80 -13.01
C HIS A 498 -15.40 14.44 -13.00
N GLN A 499 -15.66 15.37 -12.07
CA GLN A 499 -16.90 16.17 -12.08
C GLN A 499 -16.97 17.06 -13.32
N ASP A 500 -18.13 17.09 -13.99
CA ASP A 500 -18.39 17.94 -15.15
C ASP A 500 -18.30 19.42 -14.77
N ASP A 501 -17.50 20.19 -15.50
CA ASP A 501 -17.31 21.63 -15.27
C ASP A 501 -18.62 22.43 -15.37
N ARG A 502 -19.61 21.96 -16.13
CA ARG A 502 -20.96 22.56 -16.16
C ARG A 502 -21.68 22.49 -14.81
N PHE A 503 -21.26 21.57 -13.95
CA PHE A 503 -21.75 21.35 -12.59
C PHE A 503 -20.68 21.71 -11.56
N ARG A 504 -19.73 22.59 -11.92
CA ARG A 504 -18.74 23.11 -10.99
C ARG A 504 -19.41 23.87 -9.85
N LEU A 505 -19.03 23.53 -8.61
CA LEU A 505 -19.54 24.21 -7.44
C LEU A 505 -18.84 25.57 -7.32
N SER A 506 -19.60 26.60 -6.98
CA SER A 506 -19.01 27.85 -6.53
C SER A 506 -18.28 27.65 -5.19
N LYS A 507 -17.32 28.54 -4.87
CA LYS A 507 -16.58 28.49 -3.60
C LYS A 507 -17.51 28.59 -2.40
N GLU A 508 -18.59 29.36 -2.51
CA GLU A 508 -19.62 29.49 -1.49
C GLU A 508 -20.40 28.19 -1.30
N GLU A 509 -20.78 27.51 -2.39
CA GLU A 509 -21.48 26.22 -2.34
C GLU A 509 -20.59 25.13 -1.75
N GLU A 510 -19.32 25.05 -2.17
CA GLU A 510 -18.40 24.06 -1.63
C GLU A 510 -18.11 24.30 -0.15
N ALA A 511 -17.89 25.56 0.25
CA ALA A 511 -17.73 25.94 1.65
C ALA A 511 -18.97 25.57 2.49
N LEU A 512 -20.17 25.74 1.92
CA LEU A 512 -21.42 25.33 2.57
C LEU A 512 -21.48 23.81 2.76
N VAL A 513 -21.21 23.01 1.73
CA VAL A 513 -21.20 21.54 1.82
C VAL A 513 -20.14 21.06 2.80
N ARG A 514 -18.92 21.61 2.75
CA ARG A 514 -17.82 21.31 3.70
C ARG A 514 -18.21 21.67 5.14
N SER A 515 -18.92 22.78 5.35
CA SER A 515 -19.42 23.19 6.67
C SER A 515 -20.44 22.20 7.21
N VAL A 516 -21.38 21.73 6.39
CA VAL A 516 -22.39 20.73 6.78
C VAL A 516 -21.71 19.39 7.13
N LEU A 517 -20.78 18.91 6.29
CA LEU A 517 -20.03 17.68 6.52
C LEU A 517 -19.19 17.71 7.80
N SER A 518 -18.43 18.78 8.01
CA SER A 518 -17.59 18.91 9.20
C SER A 518 -18.40 19.05 10.49
N THR A 519 -19.50 19.81 10.45
CA THR A 519 -20.33 20.08 11.64
C THR A 519 -21.16 18.87 12.06
N HIS A 520 -21.79 18.18 11.10
CA HIS A 520 -22.73 17.09 11.40
C HIS A 520 -22.10 15.71 11.37
N PHE A 521 -21.05 15.51 10.57
CA PHE A 521 -20.46 14.19 10.35
C PHE A 521 -18.98 14.12 10.73
N LYS A 522 -18.32 15.23 11.10
CA LYS A 522 -16.85 15.33 11.21
C LYS A 522 -16.14 14.83 9.94
N GLY A 523 -16.79 15.06 8.80
CA GLY A 523 -16.41 14.51 7.50
C GLY A 523 -15.51 15.41 6.66
N ARG A 524 -15.20 14.96 5.44
CA ARG A 524 -14.41 15.70 4.44
C ARG A 524 -15.02 15.56 3.04
N LEU A 525 -14.91 16.62 2.25
CA LEU A 525 -15.22 16.65 0.83
C LEU A 525 -13.93 16.91 0.03
N THR A 526 -13.75 16.16 -1.06
CA THR A 526 -12.70 16.39 -2.05
C THR A 526 -13.32 16.27 -3.44
N ILE A 527 -13.12 17.29 -4.29
CA ILE A 527 -13.64 17.33 -5.66
C ILE A 527 -12.49 17.67 -6.61
N THR A 528 -12.32 16.89 -7.67
CA THR A 528 -11.49 17.25 -8.83
C THR A 528 -12.39 17.48 -10.04
N TYR A 529 -12.11 18.56 -10.79
CA TYR A 529 -12.87 18.93 -11.97
C TYR A 529 -12.10 18.53 -13.23
N ARG A 530 -12.84 18.14 -14.27
CA ARG A 530 -12.26 17.83 -15.58
C ARG A 530 -12.25 19.09 -16.43
N GLU A 531 -11.07 19.65 -16.71
CA GLU A 531 -10.89 20.80 -17.61
C GLU A 531 -10.35 20.33 -18.96
N PHE A 532 -10.86 20.88 -20.07
CA PHE A 532 -10.26 20.64 -21.39
C PHE A 532 -9.10 21.61 -21.58
N SER A 533 -7.87 21.11 -21.63
CA SER A 533 -6.71 21.94 -21.91
C SER A 533 -6.53 22.10 -23.42
N ASP A 534 -6.81 23.30 -23.93
CA ASP A 534 -6.58 23.67 -25.34
C ASP A 534 -5.08 23.59 -25.72
N ASP A 535 -4.17 23.74 -24.75
CA ASP A 535 -2.72 23.72 -24.96
C ASP A 535 -2.15 22.29 -25.13
N VAL A 536 -2.77 21.30 -24.48
CA VAL A 536 -2.33 19.88 -24.50
C VAL A 536 -3.24 19.02 -25.40
N GLY A 537 -4.37 19.56 -25.86
CA GLY A 537 -5.35 18.85 -26.69
C GLY A 537 -5.96 17.64 -26.01
N ARG A 538 -6.01 17.65 -24.66
CA ARG A 538 -6.50 16.56 -23.80
C ARG A 538 -7.19 17.14 -22.56
N TRP A 539 -8.01 16.31 -21.93
CA TRP A 539 -8.63 16.63 -20.64
C TRP A 539 -7.61 16.50 -19.51
N VAL A 540 -7.56 17.47 -18.59
CA VAL A 540 -6.65 17.53 -17.43
C VAL A 540 -7.49 17.63 -16.16
N GLU A 541 -7.01 17.03 -15.07
CA GLU A 541 -7.62 17.17 -13.74
C GLU A 541 -7.06 18.41 -13.03
N VAL A 542 -7.96 19.27 -12.55
CA VAL A 542 -7.58 20.52 -11.86
C VAL A 542 -8.28 20.57 -10.51
N ASN A 543 -7.49 20.79 -9.46
CA ASN A 543 -7.98 21.05 -8.10
C ASN A 543 -8.38 22.53 -7.94
N ASP A 544 -9.18 22.85 -6.90
CA ASP A 544 -9.76 24.19 -6.70
C ASP A 544 -8.71 25.33 -6.49
N ASP A 545 -7.44 24.97 -6.29
CA ASP A 545 -6.30 25.90 -6.20
C ASP A 545 -5.63 26.21 -7.56
N GLY A 546 -6.10 25.61 -8.66
CA GLY A 546 -5.56 25.84 -10.02
C GLY A 546 -4.18 25.22 -10.26
N GLU A 547 -3.74 24.33 -9.38
CA GLU A 547 -2.56 23.50 -9.63
C GLU A 547 -2.96 22.32 -10.53
N GLU A 548 -2.32 22.22 -11.69
CA GLU A 548 -2.38 21.02 -12.54
C GLU A 548 -1.84 19.85 -11.73
N GLU A 549 -2.68 18.86 -11.46
CA GLU A 549 -2.19 17.58 -10.98
C GLU A 549 -1.59 16.89 -12.22
N ASN A 550 -0.26 16.73 -12.23
CA ASN A 550 0.47 16.25 -13.39
C ASN A 550 0.15 14.77 -13.63
N THR A 551 -0.96 14.48 -14.30
CA THR A 551 -1.41 13.14 -14.69
C THR A 551 -0.75 12.73 -16.00
N ASP A 552 0.59 12.70 -16.02
CA ASP A 552 1.36 11.89 -16.98
C ASP A 552 1.58 10.47 -16.41
N THR A 553 0.56 9.97 -15.70
CA THR A 553 0.39 8.56 -15.39
C THR A 553 -0.72 8.06 -16.29
N GLU A 554 -0.36 7.47 -17.43
CA GLU A 554 -1.13 6.31 -17.90
C GLU A 554 -1.36 5.46 -16.66
N PHE A 555 -2.62 5.31 -16.24
CA PHE A 555 -3.01 4.54 -15.06
C PHE A 555 -2.60 3.09 -15.30
N THR A 556 -1.34 2.78 -15.04
CA THR A 556 -0.87 1.41 -14.88
C THR A 556 -1.25 0.99 -13.47
N GLY A 557 -1.70 -0.25 -13.30
CA GLY A 557 -2.18 -0.77 -12.00
C GLY A 557 -1.19 -0.63 -10.83
N SER A 558 0.06 -0.21 -11.07
CA SER A 558 1.08 0.00 -10.04
C SER A 558 0.85 1.24 -9.15
N ASP A 559 0.33 2.35 -9.69
CA ASP A 559 0.14 3.59 -8.90
C ASP A 559 -0.99 3.48 -7.86
N PHE A 560 -1.88 2.50 -8.02
CA PHE A 560 -2.99 2.26 -7.11
C PHE A 560 -2.59 1.38 -5.90
N LEU A 561 -1.55 0.54 -6.02
CA LEU A 561 -1.03 -0.30 -4.93
C LEU A 561 -0.49 0.55 -3.76
N HIS A 562 0.06 1.74 -4.04
CA HIS A 562 0.45 2.68 -2.99
C HIS A 562 -0.72 3.40 -2.31
N MET A 563 -1.90 3.50 -2.93
CA MET A 563 -3.08 4.09 -2.28
C MET A 563 -3.85 3.09 -1.39
N LEU A 564 -3.76 1.79 -1.66
CA LEU A 564 -4.42 0.75 -0.86
C LEU A 564 -3.59 0.23 0.33
N SER A 565 -2.27 0.49 0.38
CA SER A 565 -1.41 0.12 1.53
C SER A 565 -1.51 1.07 2.74
N GLY A 566 -2.53 1.93 2.79
CA GLY A 566 -2.84 2.79 3.93
C GLY A 566 -3.56 2.08 5.08
N VAL A 567 -2.92 1.07 5.69
CA VAL A 567 -3.22 0.59 7.06
C VAL A 567 -1.94 0.43 7.87
#